data_AF-A0A3S0ESC1-F1
#
_entry.id   AF-A0A3S0ESC1-F1
#
_cell.length_a   1.000
_cell.length_b   1.000
_cell.length_c   1.000
_cell.angle_alpha   90.00
_cell.angle_beta   90.00
_cell.angle_gamma   90.00
#
_symmetry.space_group_name_H-M   'P 1'
#
loop_
_entity.id
_entity.type
_entity.pdbx_description
1 polymer ?
#
loop_
_entity_poly.entity_id
_entity_poly.type
_entity_poly.pdbx_seq_one_letter_code
_entity_poly.pdbx_strand_id
1 'polypeptide(L)'
;MSRSTSKGFLMKLRPSTLSAVLAFSTIGWAHAQSLPPSLLSDRLLITNAAGQVLFDKSLVEQAGQTETLIYNPPLPIDACVLTTQCNAVALLEPLNEPVEAKETPIYVQTPIGRRIVSDYILSFPSAAGRGVELVSDGDPTWTALASSLQSSKVTFIEETGKLQDLTALLKTPFRVQVQSDVAAVPESQSLLLMLLGLTGVALAARRREN
;
A
#
# COMPACT_ATOMS: atom_id res chain seq x y z
N MET A 1 -19.33 59.54 -33.72
CA MET A 1 -18.16 58.85 -33.12
C MET A 1 -18.31 58.94 -31.60
N SER A 2 -18.76 57.88 -30.94
CA SER A 2 -18.94 57.84 -29.48
C SER A 2 -17.88 56.91 -28.88
N ARG A 3 -17.04 57.44 -27.97
CA ARG A 3 -15.94 56.69 -27.32
C ARG A 3 -16.48 55.92 -26.12
N SER A 4 -16.38 54.60 -26.19
CA SER A 4 -16.61 53.66 -25.09
C SER A 4 -15.43 53.68 -24.12
N THR A 5 -15.66 54.08 -22.86
CA THR A 5 -14.69 53.96 -21.77
C THR A 5 -14.92 52.65 -21.02
N SER A 6 -14.07 51.66 -21.31
CA SER A 6 -13.88 50.46 -20.49
C SER A 6 -13.35 50.84 -19.11
N LYS A 7 -14.15 50.61 -18.06
CA LYS A 7 -13.69 50.69 -16.67
C LYS A 7 -13.14 49.31 -16.29
N GLY A 8 -11.82 49.24 -16.12
CA GLY A 8 -11.13 48.06 -15.58
C GLY A 8 -11.60 47.75 -14.17
N PHE A 9 -12.12 46.54 -13.97
CA PHE A 9 -12.57 46.02 -12.69
C PHE A 9 -11.35 45.48 -11.92
N LEU A 10 -10.72 46.34 -11.12
CA LEU A 10 -9.61 45.96 -10.24
C LEU A 10 -10.21 45.40 -8.95
N MET A 11 -10.29 44.07 -8.87
CA MET A 11 -10.85 43.33 -7.75
C MET A 11 -9.91 43.46 -6.52
N LYS A 12 -10.19 44.44 -5.66
CA LYS A 12 -9.54 44.60 -4.34
C LYS A 12 -10.01 43.48 -3.41
N LEU A 13 -9.22 42.42 -3.30
CA LEU A 13 -9.39 41.41 -2.26
C LEU A 13 -9.18 42.06 -0.88
N ARG A 14 -10.17 41.92 0.01
CA ARG A 14 -10.11 42.47 1.37
C ARG A 14 -9.22 41.56 2.25
N PRO A 15 -8.44 42.11 3.19
CA PRO A 15 -7.50 41.34 4.02
C PRO A 15 -8.17 40.25 4.88
N SER A 16 -9.48 40.35 5.16
CA SER A 16 -10.22 39.37 5.95
C SER A 16 -10.57 38.05 5.23
N THR A 17 -10.45 37.99 3.89
CA THR A 17 -10.61 36.73 3.14
C THR A 17 -9.32 35.91 3.07
N LEU A 18 -8.15 36.54 3.23
CA LEU A 18 -6.87 35.83 3.29
C LEU A 18 -6.77 34.95 4.53
N SER A 19 -7.28 35.42 5.68
CA SER A 19 -7.20 34.68 6.96
C SER A 19 -8.02 33.38 6.98
N ALA A 20 -9.15 33.32 6.28
CA ALA A 20 -9.97 32.09 6.23
C ALA A 20 -9.35 31.00 5.35
N VAL A 21 -8.68 31.39 4.25
CA VAL A 21 -7.96 30.45 3.38
C VAL A 21 -6.70 29.92 4.07
N LEU A 22 -5.99 30.76 4.81
CA LEU A 22 -4.82 30.37 5.62
C LEU A 22 -5.19 29.45 6.80
N ALA A 23 -6.32 29.66 7.47
CA ALA A 23 -6.75 28.80 8.59
C ALA A 23 -7.13 27.38 8.16
N PHE A 24 -7.64 27.19 6.94
CA PHE A 24 -7.90 25.85 6.40
C PHE A 24 -6.62 25.13 5.94
N SER A 25 -5.58 25.86 5.51
CA SER A 25 -4.29 25.26 5.15
C SER A 25 -3.51 24.69 6.35
N THR A 26 -3.64 25.28 7.54
CA THR A 26 -2.90 24.83 8.73
C THR A 26 -3.60 23.69 9.47
N ILE A 27 -4.94 23.64 9.48
CA ILE A 27 -5.69 22.55 10.11
C ILE A 27 -5.60 21.26 9.28
N GLY A 28 -5.58 21.37 7.94
CA GLY A 28 -5.38 20.23 7.04
C GLY A 28 -3.97 19.61 7.14
N TRP A 29 -2.95 20.43 7.38
CA TRP A 29 -1.58 19.94 7.59
C TRP A 29 -1.36 19.29 8.96
N ALA A 30 -2.02 19.78 10.01
CA ALA A 30 -1.89 19.20 11.34
C ALA A 30 -2.62 17.84 11.49
N HIS A 31 -3.66 17.57 10.68
CA HIS A 31 -4.39 16.30 10.70
C HIS A 31 -3.84 15.26 9.71
N ALA A 32 -3.01 15.67 8.74
CA ALA A 32 -2.32 14.73 7.85
C ALA A 32 -1.21 13.93 8.56
N GLN A 33 -0.80 14.35 9.77
CA GLN A 33 0.23 13.66 10.57
C GLN A 33 -0.35 12.66 11.58
N SER A 34 -1.66 12.48 11.64
CA SER A 34 -2.29 11.53 12.58
C SER A 34 -3.31 10.63 11.88
N LEU A 35 -3.01 10.18 10.67
CA LEU A 35 -3.70 9.01 10.16
C LEU A 35 -3.36 7.83 11.08
N PRO A 36 -4.34 7.05 11.55
CA PRO A 36 -4.07 5.89 12.36
C PRO A 36 -3.11 4.95 11.59
N PRO A 37 -2.18 4.25 12.27
CA PRO A 37 -1.17 3.37 11.67
C PRO A 37 -1.74 2.13 10.95
N SER A 38 -3.04 2.13 10.63
CA SER A 38 -3.73 1.07 9.91
C SER A 38 -3.71 1.24 8.38
N LEU A 39 -2.98 2.23 7.85
CA LEU A 39 -2.97 2.55 6.41
C LEU A 39 -1.69 2.11 5.67
N LEU A 40 -0.66 1.69 6.42
CA LEU A 40 0.59 1.10 5.89
C LEU A 40 0.72 -0.28 6.52
N SER A 41 -0.08 -1.20 6.01
CA SER A 41 -0.29 -2.46 6.69
C SER A 41 -0.63 -3.58 5.72
N ASP A 42 0.32 -4.49 5.56
CA ASP A 42 0.08 -5.71 4.80
C ASP A 42 -0.91 -6.59 5.52
N ARG A 43 -1.68 -7.36 4.76
CA ARG A 43 -2.69 -8.26 5.30
C ARG A 43 -2.62 -9.60 4.61
N LEU A 44 -2.56 -10.64 5.42
CA LEU A 44 -2.69 -12.04 5.00
C LEU A 44 -4.04 -12.59 5.45
N LEU A 45 -4.88 -12.93 4.47
CA LEU A 45 -6.18 -13.56 4.67
C LEU A 45 -6.17 -14.97 4.08
N ILE A 46 -6.50 -15.96 4.91
CA ILE A 46 -6.60 -17.35 4.52
C ILE A 46 -7.99 -17.87 4.84
N THR A 47 -8.63 -18.45 3.83
CA THR A 47 -9.97 -19.05 3.95
C THR A 47 -9.96 -20.50 3.47
N ASN A 48 -10.76 -21.37 4.08
CA ASN A 48 -10.93 -22.73 3.60
C ASN A 48 -11.83 -22.78 2.35
N ALA A 49 -12.00 -23.97 1.76
CA ALA A 49 -12.86 -24.16 0.58
C ALA A 49 -14.34 -23.82 0.81
N ALA A 50 -14.80 -23.78 2.07
CA ALA A 50 -16.15 -23.38 2.45
C ALA A 50 -16.28 -21.85 2.68
N GLY A 51 -15.20 -21.08 2.51
CA GLY A 51 -15.17 -19.63 2.73
C GLY A 51 -15.01 -19.21 4.19
N GLN A 52 -14.77 -20.15 5.11
CA GLN A 52 -14.50 -19.82 6.51
C GLN A 52 -13.08 -19.25 6.64
N VAL A 53 -12.96 -18.14 7.39
CA VAL A 53 -11.67 -17.53 7.74
C VAL A 53 -10.91 -18.45 8.69
N LEU A 54 -9.71 -18.85 8.27
CA LEU A 54 -8.76 -19.63 9.07
C LEU A 54 -7.68 -18.73 9.68
N PHE A 55 -7.32 -17.67 8.98
CA PHE A 55 -6.31 -16.70 9.39
C PHE A 55 -6.63 -15.35 8.75
N ASP A 56 -6.58 -14.29 9.53
CA ASP A 56 -6.79 -12.91 9.07
C ASP A 56 -6.00 -12.01 10.00
N LYS A 57 -4.81 -11.62 9.55
CA LYS A 57 -3.92 -10.74 10.31
C LYS A 57 -3.34 -9.69 9.39
N SER A 58 -3.01 -8.57 10.02
CA SER A 58 -2.33 -7.46 9.40
C SER A 58 -0.99 -7.22 10.09
N LEU A 59 0.03 -6.86 9.32
CA LEU A 59 1.33 -6.38 9.78
C LEU A 59 1.25 -4.88 9.87
N VAL A 60 1.65 -4.29 11.00
CA VAL A 60 1.84 -2.85 11.03
C VAL A 60 3.31 -2.61 10.74
N GLU A 61 3.59 -2.03 9.58
CA GLU A 61 4.95 -1.78 9.17
C GLU A 61 5.54 -0.67 10.05
N GLN A 62 6.45 -1.08 10.94
CA GLN A 62 7.25 -0.17 11.74
C GLN A 62 8.71 -0.49 11.52
N ALA A 63 9.47 0.51 11.10
CA ALA A 63 10.90 0.38 10.88
C ALA A 63 11.61 -0.32 12.06
N GLY A 64 12.22 -1.48 11.79
CA GLY A 64 12.95 -2.26 12.77
C GLY A 64 12.12 -3.25 13.59
N GLN A 65 10.83 -3.43 13.29
CA GLN A 65 10.04 -4.54 13.82
C GLN A 65 10.09 -5.75 12.90
N THR A 66 10.25 -6.93 13.48
CA THR A 66 10.30 -8.23 12.79
C THR A 66 8.90 -8.81 12.86
N GLU A 67 8.01 -8.38 11.97
CA GLU A 67 6.69 -8.98 11.91
C GLU A 67 6.53 -9.73 10.59
N THR A 68 6.52 -11.06 10.70
CA THR A 68 6.19 -11.97 9.61
C THR A 68 4.83 -12.60 9.92
N LEU A 69 3.92 -12.69 8.94
CA LEU A 69 2.66 -13.40 9.15
C LEU A 69 2.82 -14.85 8.73
N ILE A 70 2.73 -15.76 9.71
CA ILE A 70 2.87 -17.20 9.47
C ILE A 70 1.59 -17.93 9.84
N TYR A 71 1.02 -18.61 8.86
CA TYR A 71 -0.05 -19.59 9.04
C TYR A 71 0.53 -21.01 8.91
N ASN A 72 0.23 -21.86 9.89
CA ASN A 72 0.78 -23.23 10.04
C ASN A 72 2.32 -23.25 9.92
N PRO A 73 3.05 -22.89 11.00
CA PRO A 73 4.50 -22.66 10.95
C PRO A 73 5.28 -23.89 10.43
N PRO A 74 6.47 -23.64 9.87
CA PRO A 74 7.26 -24.69 9.25
C PRO A 74 7.72 -25.73 10.29
N LEU A 75 7.90 -26.96 9.81
CA LEU A 75 8.72 -27.94 10.52
C LEU A 75 10.19 -27.46 10.56
N PRO A 76 11.06 -27.99 11.45
CA PRO A 76 12.46 -27.57 11.54
C PRO A 76 13.13 -27.49 10.15
N ILE A 77 13.71 -26.33 9.82
CA ILE A 77 13.95 -25.89 8.44
C ILE A 77 15.35 -26.28 7.96
N ASP A 78 15.41 -26.99 6.84
CA ASP A 78 16.51 -26.91 5.86
C ASP A 78 15.95 -26.29 4.56
N ALA A 79 16.39 -25.06 4.26
CA ALA A 79 16.31 -24.35 2.97
C ALA A 79 15.10 -24.63 2.04
N CYS A 80 13.86 -24.46 2.54
CA CYS A 80 12.64 -24.67 1.75
C CYS A 80 12.62 -23.91 0.41
N VAL A 81 13.14 -22.68 0.35
CA VAL A 81 13.16 -21.85 -0.88
C VAL A 81 14.05 -22.43 -1.99
N LEU A 82 15.02 -23.29 -1.65
CA LEU A 82 15.84 -24.01 -2.62
C LEU A 82 15.21 -25.36 -3.04
N THR A 83 14.27 -25.90 -2.27
CA THR A 83 13.60 -27.17 -2.56
C THR A 83 12.41 -27.04 -3.53
N THR A 84 11.99 -28.14 -4.17
CA THR A 84 10.83 -28.17 -5.10
C THR A 84 9.47 -28.12 -4.42
N GLN A 85 9.43 -28.15 -3.08
CA GLN A 85 8.19 -28.28 -2.32
C GLN A 85 7.53 -26.92 -1.97
N CYS A 86 8.26 -25.84 -2.24
CA CYS A 86 7.87 -24.48 -1.91
C CYS A 86 7.56 -23.69 -3.18
N ASN A 87 6.50 -22.88 -3.12
CA ASN A 87 6.14 -21.94 -4.18
C ASN A 87 6.15 -20.55 -3.57
N ALA A 88 6.70 -19.59 -4.31
CA ALA A 88 6.86 -18.24 -3.84
C ALA A 88 6.26 -17.23 -4.83
N VAL A 89 5.70 -16.17 -4.29
CA VAL A 89 5.20 -15.02 -5.02
C VAL A 89 5.88 -13.79 -4.44
N ALA A 90 6.43 -12.95 -5.30
CA ALA A 90 6.97 -11.66 -4.93
C ALA A 90 6.06 -10.57 -5.52
N LEU A 91 5.63 -9.64 -4.66
CA LEU A 91 4.84 -8.49 -5.07
C LEU A 91 5.78 -7.38 -5.52
N LEU A 92 5.41 -6.70 -6.61
CA LEU A 92 6.17 -5.62 -7.20
C LEU A 92 5.43 -4.31 -7.03
N GLU A 93 6.13 -3.37 -6.42
CA GLU A 93 5.81 -1.95 -6.38
C GLU A 93 5.36 -1.42 -7.75
N PRO A 94 4.26 -0.66 -7.83
CA PRO A 94 3.81 -0.02 -9.05
C PRO A 94 4.91 0.77 -9.75
N LEU A 95 4.77 0.88 -11.07
CA LEU A 95 5.74 1.62 -11.84
C LEU A 95 5.75 3.10 -11.42
N ASN A 96 6.92 3.59 -11.00
CA ASN A 96 7.18 4.95 -10.50
C ASN A 96 6.75 5.21 -9.05
N GLU A 97 6.50 4.18 -8.24
CA GLU A 97 6.45 4.33 -6.79
C GLU A 97 7.79 4.94 -6.29
N PRO A 98 7.78 6.01 -5.49
CA PRO A 98 8.97 6.40 -4.76
C PRO A 98 9.31 5.33 -3.72
N VAL A 99 10.58 4.96 -3.61
CA VAL A 99 11.06 4.12 -2.50
C VAL A 99 10.73 4.81 -1.19
N GLU A 100 10.14 4.10 -0.23
CA GLU A 100 9.80 4.74 1.03
C GLU A 100 11.04 5.06 1.86
N ALA A 101 10.85 6.00 2.78
CA ALA A 101 11.92 6.47 3.62
C ALA A 101 12.19 5.44 4.73
N LYS A 102 13.28 4.67 4.54
CA LYS A 102 13.97 3.75 5.48
C LYS A 102 13.95 2.28 5.07
N GLU A 103 13.37 1.89 3.94
CA GLU A 103 13.62 0.56 3.39
C GLU A 103 14.97 0.43 2.68
N THR A 104 15.42 -0.83 2.57
CA THR A 104 16.48 -1.22 1.64
C THR A 104 15.84 -1.93 0.45
N PRO A 105 15.55 -1.20 -0.65
CA PRO A 105 14.79 -1.76 -1.76
C PRO A 105 15.56 -2.88 -2.46
N ILE A 106 14.87 -4.00 -2.69
CA ILE A 106 15.38 -5.06 -3.55
C ILE A 106 14.86 -4.85 -4.96
N TYR A 107 15.78 -4.85 -5.93
CA TYR A 107 15.44 -4.61 -7.31
C TYR A 107 15.50 -5.88 -8.14
N VAL A 108 14.48 -6.07 -8.97
CA VAL A 108 14.41 -7.16 -9.93
C VAL A 108 14.28 -6.62 -11.35
N GLN A 109 14.90 -7.31 -12.30
CA GLN A 109 14.79 -6.98 -13.71
C GLN A 109 13.59 -7.72 -14.30
N THR A 110 12.58 -6.97 -14.74
CA THR A 110 11.42 -7.51 -15.46
C THR A 110 11.50 -7.15 -16.95
N PRO A 111 10.67 -7.77 -17.81
CA PRO A 111 10.60 -7.39 -19.23
C PRO A 111 10.23 -5.92 -19.47
N ILE A 112 9.53 -5.28 -18.51
CA ILE A 112 9.10 -3.89 -18.59
C ILE A 112 10.05 -2.91 -17.87
N GLY A 113 11.14 -3.41 -17.29
CA GLY A 113 12.15 -2.60 -16.63
C GLY A 113 12.51 -3.07 -15.23
N ARG A 114 13.34 -2.27 -14.55
CA ARG A 114 13.71 -2.49 -13.15
C ARG A 114 12.51 -2.16 -12.26
N ARG A 115 12.14 -3.10 -11.39
CA ARG A 115 11.04 -2.98 -10.42
C ARG A 115 11.58 -3.20 -9.01
N ILE A 116 10.90 -2.62 -8.03
CA ILE A 116 11.15 -2.86 -6.61
C ILE A 116 10.24 -4.01 -6.18
N VAL A 117 10.74 -4.87 -5.29
CA VAL A 117 9.94 -5.88 -4.61
C VAL A 117 9.48 -5.27 -3.29
N SER A 118 8.18 -5.34 -3.03
CA SER A 118 7.55 -4.92 -1.78
C SER A 118 7.42 -6.13 -0.85
N ASP A 119 6.50 -7.05 -1.15
CA ASP A 119 6.31 -8.25 -0.32
C ASP A 119 6.87 -9.54 -0.92
N TYR A 120 7.16 -10.48 -0.03
CA TYR A 120 7.47 -11.86 -0.37
C TYR A 120 6.56 -12.86 0.35
N ILE A 121 5.86 -13.67 -0.44
CA ILE A 121 4.92 -14.67 0.08
C ILE A 121 5.38 -16.06 -0.30
N LEU A 122 5.57 -16.90 0.71
CA LEU A 122 6.04 -18.26 0.58
C LEU A 122 4.95 -19.23 1.01
N SER A 123 4.81 -20.33 0.28
CA SER A 123 4.06 -21.49 0.72
C SER A 123 4.99 -22.69 0.90
N PHE A 124 4.82 -23.41 2.01
CA PHE A 124 5.75 -24.47 2.42
C PHE A 124 5.03 -25.67 3.05
N PRO A 125 5.66 -26.85 3.08
CA PRO A 125 5.15 -27.99 3.85
C PRO A 125 5.18 -27.72 5.36
N SER A 126 4.10 -28.06 6.08
CA SER A 126 4.02 -27.96 7.53
C SER A 126 3.43 -29.23 8.15
N ALA A 127 3.54 -29.38 9.48
CA ALA A 127 2.94 -30.50 10.19
C ALA A 127 1.41 -30.60 9.98
N ALA A 128 0.76 -29.46 9.74
CA ALA A 128 -0.66 -29.33 9.48
C ALA A 128 -1.01 -29.39 7.97
N GLY A 129 -0.07 -29.81 7.12
CA GLY A 129 -0.22 -29.90 5.67
C GLY A 129 0.61 -28.85 4.93
N ARG A 130 0.03 -27.67 4.71
CA ARG A 130 0.76 -26.52 4.12
C ARG A 130 0.66 -25.31 5.04
N GLY A 131 1.75 -24.55 5.08
CA GLY A 131 1.84 -23.24 5.69
C GLY A 131 2.07 -22.15 4.66
N VAL A 132 1.81 -20.92 5.09
CA VAL A 132 2.06 -19.70 4.32
C VAL A 132 2.73 -18.68 5.22
N GLU A 133 3.71 -18.00 4.65
CA GLU A 133 4.48 -16.95 5.28
C GLU A 133 4.45 -15.72 4.38
N LEU A 134 4.12 -14.56 4.94
CA LEU A 134 4.25 -13.25 4.31
C LEU A 134 5.36 -12.50 5.05
N VAL A 135 6.39 -12.14 4.31
CA VAL A 135 7.51 -11.30 4.74
C VAL A 135 7.40 -9.99 3.98
N SER A 136 7.25 -8.87 4.69
CA SER A 136 7.29 -7.56 4.06
C SER A 136 8.70 -6.99 3.98
N ASP A 137 8.90 -5.96 3.16
CA ASP A 137 10.21 -5.35 2.93
C ASP A 137 10.78 -4.58 4.14
N GLY A 138 9.94 -4.30 5.14
CA GLY A 138 10.35 -3.82 6.46
C GLY A 138 11.07 -4.86 7.32
N ASP A 139 11.02 -6.16 6.97
CA ASP A 139 11.58 -7.23 7.80
C ASP A 139 13.13 -7.21 7.84
N PRO A 140 13.79 -7.35 9.01
CA PRO A 140 15.25 -7.42 9.11
C PRO A 140 15.91 -8.53 8.27
N THR A 141 15.19 -9.59 7.95
CA THR A 141 15.65 -10.71 7.10
C THR A 141 15.45 -10.45 5.61
N TRP A 142 14.80 -9.34 5.22
CA TRP A 142 14.49 -8.98 3.85
C TRP A 142 15.68 -9.08 2.91
N THR A 143 16.81 -8.51 3.30
CA THR A 143 18.03 -8.52 2.48
C THR A 143 18.58 -9.94 2.25
N ALA A 144 18.34 -10.89 3.16
CA ALA A 144 18.74 -12.28 2.98
C ALA A 144 17.89 -12.99 1.91
N LEU A 145 16.63 -12.55 1.72
CA LEU A 145 15.73 -13.08 0.69
C LEU A 145 16.14 -12.69 -0.73
N ALA A 146 17.00 -11.68 -0.91
CA ALA A 146 17.44 -11.21 -2.23
C ALA A 146 18.01 -12.33 -3.11
N SER A 147 18.78 -13.25 -2.52
CA SER A 147 19.34 -14.41 -3.22
C SER A 147 18.27 -15.36 -3.75
N SER A 148 17.14 -15.46 -3.05
CA SER A 148 16.04 -16.36 -3.36
C SER A 148 15.13 -15.84 -4.48
N LEU A 149 15.06 -14.52 -4.66
CA LEU A 149 14.28 -13.88 -5.73
C LEU A 149 14.79 -14.22 -7.12
N GLN A 150 16.06 -14.62 -7.25
CA GLN A 150 16.63 -15.07 -8.52
C GLN A 150 16.25 -16.52 -8.87
N SER A 151 15.57 -17.23 -7.97
CA SER A 151 15.07 -18.58 -8.21
C SER A 151 13.95 -18.57 -9.25
N SER A 152 13.98 -19.52 -10.19
CA SER A 152 12.93 -19.72 -11.18
C SER A 152 11.56 -20.12 -10.59
N LYS A 153 11.48 -20.32 -9.28
CA LYS A 153 10.25 -20.67 -8.54
C LYS A 153 9.51 -19.45 -7.99
N VAL A 154 10.10 -18.27 -8.07
CA VAL A 154 9.45 -17.03 -7.67
C VAL A 154 8.64 -16.51 -8.84
N THR A 155 7.33 -16.33 -8.61
CA THR A 155 6.47 -15.63 -9.56
C THR A 155 6.38 -14.18 -9.13
N PHE A 156 6.69 -13.27 -10.05
CA PHE A 156 6.55 -11.84 -9.82
C PHE A 156 5.19 -11.37 -10.31
N ILE A 157 4.48 -10.63 -9.46
CA ILE A 157 3.21 -9.99 -9.82
C ILE A 157 3.23 -8.54 -9.34
N GLU A 158 2.53 -7.67 -10.06
CA GLU A 158 2.32 -6.29 -9.63
C GLU A 158 1.33 -6.27 -8.46
N GLU A 159 1.66 -5.53 -7.42
CA GLU A 159 0.71 -5.24 -6.35
C GLU A 159 -0.28 -4.16 -6.77
N THR A 160 -1.40 -4.10 -6.05
CA THR A 160 -2.53 -3.27 -6.46
C THR A 160 -3.15 -2.46 -5.32
N GLY A 161 -2.64 -2.59 -4.09
CA GLY A 161 -3.26 -2.04 -2.89
C GLY A 161 -4.58 -2.73 -2.49
N LYS A 162 -4.94 -3.82 -3.17
CA LYS A 162 -6.18 -4.59 -2.94
C LYS A 162 -5.85 -6.03 -2.55
N LEU A 163 -6.81 -6.71 -1.92
CA LEU A 163 -6.74 -8.15 -1.67
C LEU A 163 -6.64 -8.93 -2.99
N GLN A 164 -5.44 -9.39 -3.32
CA GLN A 164 -5.10 -10.22 -4.48
C GLN A 164 -5.14 -11.70 -4.10
N ASP A 165 -5.75 -12.52 -4.95
CA ASP A 165 -5.83 -13.97 -4.74
C ASP A 165 -4.58 -14.66 -5.30
N LEU A 166 -3.76 -15.23 -4.42
CA LEU A 166 -2.49 -15.88 -4.73
C LEU A 166 -2.60 -17.41 -4.71
N THR A 167 -3.79 -17.96 -4.50
CA THR A 167 -4.02 -19.39 -4.25
C THR A 167 -3.43 -20.29 -5.33
N ALA A 168 -3.66 -19.94 -6.60
CA ALA A 168 -3.18 -20.74 -7.72
C ALA A 168 -1.65 -20.70 -7.85
N LEU A 169 -1.03 -19.55 -7.54
CA LEU A 169 0.42 -19.37 -7.63
C LEU A 169 1.14 -20.09 -6.48
N LEU A 170 0.57 -20.06 -5.29
CA LEU A 170 1.10 -20.71 -4.08
C LEU A 170 0.78 -22.20 -4.00
N LYS A 171 -0.11 -22.72 -4.87
CA LYS A 171 -0.55 -24.12 -4.93
C LYS A 171 -1.00 -24.65 -3.56
N THR A 172 -1.84 -23.86 -2.88
CA THR A 172 -2.38 -24.20 -1.55
C THR A 172 -3.76 -24.85 -1.65
N PRO A 173 -4.13 -25.74 -0.70
CA PRO A 173 -5.47 -26.32 -0.64
C PRO A 173 -6.52 -25.37 -0.06
N PHE A 174 -6.08 -24.23 0.49
CA PHE A 174 -6.89 -23.15 1.02
C PHE A 174 -6.64 -21.90 0.19
N ARG A 175 -7.60 -20.97 0.24
CA ARG A 175 -7.50 -19.71 -0.47
C ARG A 175 -6.58 -18.76 0.28
N VAL A 176 -5.64 -18.16 -0.42
CA VAL A 176 -4.67 -17.19 0.12
C VAL A 176 -4.89 -15.86 -0.59
N GLN A 177 -5.21 -14.84 0.19
CA GLN A 177 -5.36 -13.47 -0.30
C GLN A 177 -4.41 -12.56 0.46
N VAL A 178 -3.75 -11.69 -0.29
CA VAL A 178 -2.77 -10.74 0.25
C VAL A 178 -3.15 -9.35 -0.21
N GLN A 179 -3.10 -8.40 0.71
CA GLN A 179 -3.18 -6.99 0.41
C GLN A 179 -1.88 -6.38 0.93
N SER A 180 -1.06 -5.89 0.02
CA SER A 180 0.06 -5.01 0.33
C SER A 180 -0.42 -3.57 0.30
N ASP A 181 0.24 -2.68 1.01
CA ASP A 181 0.03 -1.26 0.83
C ASP A 181 0.60 -0.77 -0.52
N VAL A 182 0.13 0.41 -0.93
CA VAL A 182 0.63 1.10 -2.12
C VAL A 182 0.60 2.57 -1.76
N ALA A 183 1.76 3.18 -1.55
CA ALA A 183 1.90 4.59 -1.20
C ALA A 183 1.27 5.52 -2.26
N ALA A 184 1.23 5.12 -3.53
CA ALA A 184 0.77 5.92 -4.65
C ALA A 184 -0.75 5.93 -4.89
N VAL A 185 -1.57 5.21 -4.12
CA VAL A 185 -3.03 5.30 -4.25
C VAL A 185 -3.56 6.38 -3.31
N PRO A 186 -3.84 7.62 -3.78
CA PRO A 186 -4.49 8.61 -2.94
C PRO A 186 -5.84 8.05 -2.50
N GLU A 187 -5.97 7.79 -1.21
CA GLU A 187 -7.17 7.17 -0.68
C GLU A 187 -8.40 8.00 -1.05
N SER A 188 -9.43 7.31 -1.53
CA SER A 188 -10.72 7.90 -1.92
C SER A 188 -11.34 8.80 -0.83
N GLN A 189 -10.99 8.57 0.44
CA GLN A 189 -11.43 9.37 1.58
C GLN A 189 -10.78 10.75 1.62
N SER A 190 -9.49 10.85 1.29
CA SER A 190 -8.77 12.13 1.22
C SER A 190 -9.30 13.01 0.08
N LEU A 191 -9.64 12.39 -1.06
CA LEU A 191 -10.34 13.07 -2.16
C LEU A 191 -11.74 13.53 -1.76
N LEU A 192 -12.49 12.71 -1.04
CA LEU A 192 -13.82 13.06 -0.55
C LEU A 192 -13.76 14.25 0.42
N LEU A 193 -12.84 14.23 1.39
CA LEU A 193 -12.64 15.33 2.34
C LEU A 193 -12.19 16.61 1.65
N MET A 194 -11.30 16.51 0.65
CA MET A 194 -10.91 17.66 -0.17
C MET A 194 -12.12 18.23 -0.94
N LEU A 195 -12.93 17.38 -1.57
CA LEU A 195 -14.14 17.78 -2.30
C LEU A 195 -15.19 18.43 -1.37
N LEU A 196 -15.39 17.88 -0.18
CA LEU A 196 -16.28 18.44 0.85
C LEU A 196 -15.75 19.79 1.36
N GLY A 197 -14.43 19.92 1.55
CA GLY A 197 -13.80 21.20 1.90
C GLY A 197 -14.02 22.27 0.82
N LEU A 198 -13.76 21.93 -0.45
CA LEU A 198 -13.92 22.85 -1.58
C LEU A 198 -15.37 23.28 -1.80
N THR A 199 -16.32 22.36 -1.66
CA THR A 199 -17.76 22.67 -1.75
C THR A 199 -18.22 23.57 -0.60
N GLY A 200 -17.71 23.36 0.62
CA GLY A 200 -17.93 24.25 1.75
C GLY A 200 -17.46 25.68 1.49
N VAL A 201 -16.25 25.85 0.93
CA VAL A 201 -15.70 27.16 0.55
C VAL A 201 -16.53 27.83 -0.54
N ALA A 202 -16.94 27.10 -1.57
CA ALA A 202 -17.75 27.62 -2.66
C ALA A 202 -19.14 28.10 -2.19
N LEU A 203 -19.79 27.35 -1.29
CA LEU A 203 -21.07 27.73 -0.70
C LEU A 203 -20.94 28.97 0.21
N ALA A 204 -19.86 29.07 0.98
CA ALA A 204 -19.59 30.24 1.81
C ALA A 204 -19.34 31.51 0.98
N ALA A 205 -18.66 31.39 -0.18
CA ALA A 205 -18.46 32.50 -1.10
C ALA A 205 -19.80 32.98 -1.69
N ARG A 206 -20.66 32.07 -2.14
CA ARG A 206 -21.97 32.39 -2.75
C ARG A 206 -22.94 33.06 -1.78
N ARG A 207 -22.89 32.69 -0.49
CA ARG A 207 -23.74 33.31 0.56
C ARG A 207 -23.34 34.75 0.91
N ARG A 208 -22.15 35.20 0.50
CA ARG A 208 -21.66 36.57 0.72
C ARG A 208 -21.97 37.53 -0.43
N GLU A 209 -22.36 37.00 -1.59
CA GLU A 209 -22.72 37.78 -2.78
C GLU A 209 -24.21 38.14 -2.85
N ASN A 210 -25.06 37.43 -2.08
CA ASN A 210 -26.47 37.74 -1.84
C ASN A 210 -26.63 38.50 -0.53
#